data_AF-A0A3Q3L8C2-F1
#
_entry.id   AF-A0A3Q3L8C2-F1
#
_cell.length_a   1.000
_cell.length_b   1.000
_cell.length_c   1.000
_cell.angle_alpha   90.00
_cell.angle_beta   90.00
_cell.angle_gamma   90.00
#
_symmetry.space_group_name_H-M   'P 1'
#
loop_
_entity.id
_entity.type
_entity.pdbx_description
1 polymer ?
#
loop_
_entity_poly.entity_id
_entity_poly.type
_entity_poly.pdbx_seq_one_letter_code
_entity_poly.pdbx_strand_id
1 'polypeptide(L)'
;MNPRLTRSQQKTICSQLGNVKFQLLYKASIHGFTGAAFHQRCDNLNPTVSVGYNASGFVFGGYTKQPFNQSGQYGYDDQAFLFSFNGEKLLKYPVTNPQYAVKMIANSGPYFGESLVLVNGSQAVVYSNVGSYYNFSAADMHGNDLKLTECEVYQVEGDPHKYRENMQTPHRKVFDTLQTQDFLAVRQQYHSVSQARVLLIGPVGAGKSSFFNSINSVFRGHVTNQAIAGSSATSLTTQVSSCEGLKQSVHISTSYQCNNVQF
;
A
#
# COMPACT_ATOMS: atom_id res chain seq x y z
N MET A 1 17.19 -5.77 15.16
CA MET A 1 17.47 -4.50 14.44
C MET A 1 16.17 -3.73 14.35
N ASN A 2 16.11 -2.52 14.90
CA ASN A 2 14.86 -1.75 14.94
C ASN A 2 14.77 -0.83 13.70
N PRO A 3 13.70 -0.91 12.90
CA PRO A 3 13.51 -0.04 11.75
C PRO A 3 13.19 1.40 12.20
N ARG A 4 13.69 2.39 11.45
CA ARG A 4 13.36 3.81 11.63
C ARG A 4 12.07 4.19 10.90
N LEU A 5 11.70 3.41 9.88
CA LEU A 5 10.45 3.58 9.16
C LEU A 5 9.28 3.41 10.13
N THR A 6 8.42 4.41 10.22
CA THR A 6 7.26 4.34 11.11
C THR A 6 6.22 3.34 10.58
N ARG A 7 5.35 2.83 11.45
CA ARG A 7 4.24 1.95 11.03
C ARG A 7 3.32 2.62 9.99
N SER A 8 3.10 3.93 10.09
CA SER A 8 2.29 4.70 9.12
C SER A 8 2.98 4.71 7.75
N GLN A 9 4.25 5.13 7.69
CA GLN A 9 5.04 5.14 6.45
C GLN A 9 5.16 3.76 5.82
N GLN A 10 5.43 2.72 6.62
CA GLN A 10 5.51 1.34 6.13
C GLN A 10 4.19 0.92 5.47
N LYS A 11 3.04 1.16 6.13
CA LYS A 11 1.72 0.87 5.54
C LYS A 11 1.49 1.65 4.25
N THR A 12 1.91 2.91 4.19
CA THR A 12 1.77 3.75 3.00
C THR A 12 2.60 3.23 1.83
N ILE A 13 3.82 2.73 2.05
CA ILE A 13 4.61 2.10 0.97
C ILE A 13 3.99 0.76 0.59
N CYS A 14 3.62 -0.09 1.56
CA CYS A 14 2.97 -1.37 1.30
C CYS A 14 1.72 -1.20 0.42
N SER A 15 0.88 -0.19 0.67
CA SER A 15 -0.33 0.05 -0.14
C SER A 15 -0.03 0.36 -1.61
N GLN A 16 1.17 0.84 -1.95
CA GLN A 16 1.62 1.02 -3.34
C GLN A 16 2.09 -0.28 -4.01
N LEU A 17 2.44 -1.28 -3.20
CA LEU A 17 3.04 -2.55 -3.63
C LEU A 17 2.07 -3.74 -3.48
N GLY A 18 0.93 -3.54 -2.82
CA GLY A 18 -0.08 -4.56 -2.57
C GLY A 18 0.02 -5.17 -1.17
N ASN A 19 -0.40 -6.43 -1.03
CA ASN A 19 -0.35 -7.13 0.26
C ASN A 19 1.06 -7.69 0.50
N VAL A 20 1.97 -6.82 0.96
CA VAL A 20 3.39 -7.15 1.18
C VAL A 20 3.84 -6.84 2.61
N LYS A 21 4.89 -7.53 3.04
CA LYS A 21 5.60 -7.32 4.29
C LYS A 21 7.05 -6.96 4.01
N PHE A 22 7.66 -6.21 4.94
CA PHE A 22 9.05 -5.80 4.82
C PHE A 22 9.92 -6.53 5.84
N GLN A 23 11.02 -7.11 5.36
CA GLN A 23 12.08 -7.66 6.17
C GLN A 23 13.31 -6.76 6.06
N LEU A 24 13.78 -6.21 7.18
CA LEU A 24 14.95 -5.32 7.19
C LEU A 24 16.24 -6.13 6.98
N LEU A 25 16.96 -5.83 5.90
CA LEU A 25 18.22 -6.49 5.51
C LEU A 25 19.45 -5.69 5.93
N TYR A 26 19.40 -4.38 5.69
CA TYR A 26 20.53 -3.49 5.89
C TYR A 26 20.08 -2.22 6.62
N LYS A 27 20.89 -1.79 7.59
CA LYS A 27 20.77 -0.51 8.30
C LYS A 27 22.17 0.06 8.45
N ALA A 28 22.43 1.19 7.81
CA ALA A 28 23.78 1.76 7.69
C ALA A 28 24.40 2.13 9.03
N SER A 29 23.61 2.62 10.00
CA SER A 29 24.11 2.91 11.34
C SER A 29 24.63 1.70 12.12
N ILE A 30 24.23 0.47 11.73
CA ILE A 30 24.68 -0.78 12.36
C ILE A 30 25.73 -1.47 11.51
N HIS A 31 25.56 -1.47 10.19
CA HIS A 31 26.42 -2.23 9.28
C HIS A 31 27.55 -1.40 8.64
N GLY A 32 27.49 -0.07 8.77
CA GLY A 32 28.40 0.87 8.13
C GLY A 32 27.83 1.44 6.84
N PHE A 33 28.13 2.71 6.59
CA PHE A 33 27.78 3.44 5.36
C PHE A 33 28.77 3.11 4.23
N THR A 34 28.92 1.82 3.89
CA THR A 34 29.81 1.35 2.82
C THR A 34 29.05 0.52 1.81
N GLY A 35 29.46 0.59 0.53
CA GLY A 35 28.90 -0.26 -0.52
C GLY A 35 29.11 -1.74 -0.21
N ALA A 36 30.30 -2.10 0.30
CA ALA A 36 30.60 -3.47 0.73
C ALA A 36 29.60 -4.01 1.77
N ALA A 37 29.24 -3.22 2.78
CA ALA A 37 28.27 -3.64 3.81
C ALA A 37 26.84 -3.79 3.26
N PHE A 38 26.46 -2.95 2.30
CA PHE A 38 25.20 -3.09 1.57
C PHE A 38 25.18 -4.37 0.72
N HIS A 39 26.17 -4.54 -0.16
CA HIS A 39 26.24 -5.66 -1.09
C HIS A 39 26.33 -7.02 -0.39
N GLN A 40 27.07 -7.11 0.73
CA GLN A 40 27.14 -8.33 1.54
C GLN A 40 25.77 -8.82 2.02
N ARG A 41 24.79 -7.91 2.17
CA ARG A 41 23.49 -8.20 2.79
C ARG A 41 22.33 -8.19 1.82
N CYS A 42 22.43 -7.42 0.74
CA CYS A 42 21.32 -7.14 -0.16
C CYS A 42 21.48 -7.77 -1.55
N ASP A 43 22.69 -8.15 -1.96
CA ASP A 43 22.89 -8.70 -3.31
C ASP A 43 22.08 -9.99 -3.52
N ASN A 44 21.57 -10.14 -4.74
CA ASN A 44 20.73 -11.26 -5.18
C ASN A 44 19.35 -11.35 -4.49
N LEU A 45 19.02 -10.45 -3.57
CA LEU A 45 17.70 -10.36 -2.96
C LEU A 45 16.79 -9.40 -3.74
N ASN A 46 15.53 -9.78 -3.88
CA ASN A 46 14.52 -9.00 -4.57
C ASN A 46 13.10 -9.42 -4.13
N PRO A 47 12.09 -8.57 -4.43
CA PRO A 47 12.19 -7.13 -4.66
C PRO A 47 12.68 -6.40 -3.40
N THR A 48 13.17 -5.17 -3.55
CA THR A 48 13.64 -4.38 -2.40
C THR A 48 13.08 -2.96 -2.37
N VAL A 49 12.91 -2.45 -1.15
CA VAL A 49 12.64 -1.04 -0.86
C VAL A 49 13.84 -0.48 -0.10
N SER A 50 14.42 0.59 -0.63
CA SER A 50 15.53 1.31 0.00
C SER A 50 15.02 2.65 0.52
N VAL A 51 15.42 3.04 1.73
CA VAL A 51 14.97 4.24 2.43
C VAL A 51 16.16 5.00 3.01
N GLY A 52 16.35 6.24 2.59
CA GLY A 52 17.29 7.21 3.12
C GLY A 52 16.61 8.23 4.05
N TYR A 53 17.38 8.72 5.02
CA TYR A 53 16.95 9.73 5.98
C TYR A 53 18.03 10.81 6.11
N ASN A 54 17.65 12.08 6.16
CA ASN A 54 18.58 13.18 6.42
C ASN A 54 18.25 13.97 7.69
N ALA A 55 19.15 14.86 8.09
CA ALA A 55 18.99 15.67 9.30
C ALA A 55 17.87 16.72 9.15
N SER A 56 17.54 17.07 7.91
CA SER A 56 16.42 17.96 7.56
C SER A 56 15.04 17.29 7.70
N GLY A 57 14.98 16.01 8.12
CA GLY A 57 13.73 15.31 8.42
C GLY A 57 13.08 14.63 7.21
N PHE A 58 13.72 14.62 6.04
CA PHE A 58 13.20 13.95 4.86
C PHE A 58 13.38 12.44 4.97
N VAL A 59 12.36 11.71 4.48
CA VAL A 59 12.36 10.26 4.31
C VAL A 59 12.07 9.97 2.86
N PHE A 60 13.01 9.34 2.17
CA PHE A 60 12.98 9.17 0.71
C PHE A 60 13.68 7.90 0.29
N GLY A 61 13.56 7.51 -0.97
CA GLY A 61 14.24 6.33 -1.46
C GLY A 61 13.61 5.76 -2.72
N GLY A 62 13.67 4.44 -2.88
CA GLY A 62 13.20 3.79 -4.09
C GLY A 62 12.85 2.33 -3.92
N TYR A 63 12.06 1.82 -4.86
CA TYR A 63 11.67 0.43 -4.99
C TYR A 63 12.21 -0.12 -6.32
N THR A 64 12.66 -1.37 -6.30
CA THR A 64 12.97 -2.13 -7.51
C THR A 64 12.69 -3.63 -7.34
N LYS A 65 12.26 -4.28 -8.42
CA LYS A 65 12.22 -5.74 -8.58
C LYS A 65 13.58 -6.33 -8.88
N GLN A 66 14.55 -5.54 -9.30
CA GLN A 66 15.85 -6.07 -9.70
C GLN A 66 16.69 -6.43 -8.45
N PRO A 67 17.33 -7.60 -8.45
CA PRO A 67 18.35 -7.88 -7.46
C PRO A 67 19.56 -6.98 -7.72
N PHE A 68 20.03 -6.33 -6.66
CA PHE A 68 21.32 -5.67 -6.71
C PHE A 68 22.45 -6.69 -6.90
N ASN A 69 23.48 -6.25 -7.60
CA ASN A 69 24.75 -6.96 -7.78
C ASN A 69 25.85 -5.93 -8.07
N GLN A 70 27.03 -6.39 -8.45
CA GLN A 70 28.24 -5.57 -8.60
C GLN A 70 28.80 -5.59 -10.03
N SER A 71 27.97 -5.90 -11.03
CA SER A 71 28.39 -6.08 -12.44
C SER A 71 28.79 -4.80 -13.17
N GLY A 72 28.51 -3.62 -12.62
CA GLY A 72 28.65 -2.32 -13.30
C GLY A 72 27.56 -2.04 -14.34
N GLN A 73 26.66 -2.99 -14.61
CA GLN A 73 25.62 -2.88 -15.63
C GLN A 73 24.35 -2.20 -15.12
N TYR A 74 23.47 -1.83 -16.05
CA TYR A 74 22.11 -1.40 -15.73
C TYR A 74 21.17 -2.60 -15.61
N GLY A 75 20.20 -2.49 -14.70
CA GLY A 75 19.09 -3.43 -14.57
C GLY A 75 17.81 -2.84 -15.13
N TYR A 76 17.13 -3.62 -15.99
CA TYR A 76 15.83 -3.24 -16.53
C TYR A 76 14.73 -3.40 -15.46
N ASP A 77 13.97 -2.35 -15.16
CA ASP A 77 12.79 -2.45 -14.29
C ASP A 77 11.72 -1.42 -14.66
N ASP A 78 10.59 -1.91 -15.15
CA ASP A 78 9.45 -1.09 -15.58
C ASP A 78 8.49 -0.72 -14.44
N GLN A 79 8.70 -1.27 -13.24
CA GLN A 79 7.91 -0.91 -12.05
C GLN A 79 8.78 -0.26 -10.98
N ALA A 80 10.03 0.06 -11.28
CA ALA A 80 10.86 0.84 -10.40
C ALA A 80 10.27 2.24 -10.22
N PHE A 81 10.39 2.76 -9.00
CA PHE A 81 10.00 4.12 -8.69
C PHE A 81 10.82 4.64 -7.52
N LEU A 82 11.06 5.95 -7.53
CA LEU A 82 11.52 6.68 -6.36
C LEU A 82 10.33 7.21 -5.57
N PHE A 83 10.56 7.54 -4.30
CA PHE A 83 9.55 8.19 -3.47
C PHE A 83 10.18 9.13 -2.44
N SER A 84 9.39 10.08 -1.98
CA SER A 84 9.65 10.86 -0.78
C SER A 84 8.37 11.05 0.04
N PHE A 85 8.51 11.29 1.33
CA PHE A 85 7.39 11.63 2.20
C PHE A 85 7.30 13.15 2.39
N ASN A 86 6.10 13.68 2.21
CA ASN A 86 5.70 15.00 2.69
C ASN A 86 4.62 14.82 3.77
N GLY A 87 5.04 14.81 5.03
CA GLY A 87 4.21 14.33 6.14
C GLY A 87 3.88 12.85 5.96
N GLU A 88 2.59 12.49 5.97
CA GLU A 88 2.14 11.11 5.74
C GLU A 88 1.92 10.78 4.26
N LYS A 89 1.97 11.78 3.38
CA LYS A 89 1.76 11.58 1.94
C LYS A 89 3.04 11.07 1.28
N LEU A 90 2.92 9.96 0.57
CA LEU A 90 3.97 9.45 -0.30
C LEU A 90 3.88 10.14 -1.68
N LEU A 91 4.92 10.87 -2.05
CA LEU A 91 5.14 11.33 -3.41
C LEU A 91 5.89 10.23 -4.16
N LYS A 92 5.37 9.81 -5.31
CA LYS A 92 5.91 8.71 -6.11
C LYS A 92 6.39 9.22 -7.46
N TYR A 93 7.59 8.80 -7.85
CA TYR A 93 8.25 9.20 -9.08
C TYR A 93 8.61 7.94 -9.88
N PRO A 94 7.74 7.51 -10.81
CA PRO A 94 8.01 6.34 -11.65
C PRO A 94 9.27 6.52 -12.50
N VAL A 95 9.92 5.41 -12.81
CA VAL A 95 11.01 5.39 -13.79
C VAL A 95 10.53 5.89 -15.16
N THR A 96 11.33 6.73 -15.82
CA THR A 96 11.03 7.26 -17.16
C THR A 96 11.71 6.45 -18.26
N ASN A 97 12.82 5.78 -17.96
CA ASN A 97 13.50 4.86 -18.87
C ASN A 97 13.85 3.55 -18.15
N PRO A 98 13.00 2.51 -18.28
CA PRO A 98 13.17 1.24 -17.58
C PRO A 98 14.50 0.53 -17.84
N GLN A 99 15.14 0.73 -19.00
CA GLN A 99 16.44 0.12 -19.33
C GLN A 99 17.57 0.56 -18.39
N TYR A 100 17.41 1.73 -17.76
CA TYR A 100 18.38 2.34 -16.86
C TYR A 100 17.77 2.55 -15.46
N ALA A 101 16.87 1.67 -15.03
CA ALA A 101 16.13 1.84 -13.78
C ALA A 101 17.03 1.77 -12.53
N VAL A 102 18.02 0.88 -12.53
CA VAL A 102 19.00 0.68 -11.46
C VAL A 102 20.39 0.42 -12.05
N LYS A 103 21.44 0.78 -11.32
CA LYS A 103 22.84 0.55 -11.73
C LYS A 103 23.58 -0.28 -10.69
N MET A 104 24.43 -1.20 -11.13
CA MET A 104 25.04 -2.21 -10.26
C MET A 104 26.46 -1.81 -9.84
N ILE A 105 26.60 -0.90 -8.87
CA ILE A 105 27.88 -0.25 -8.52
C ILE A 105 28.43 -0.74 -7.18
N ALA A 106 29.57 -1.43 -7.21
CA ALA A 106 30.17 -2.11 -6.05
C ALA A 106 30.52 -1.22 -4.84
N ASN A 107 30.89 0.04 -5.08
CA ASN A 107 31.28 0.95 -4.00
C ASN A 107 30.13 1.83 -3.50
N SER A 108 28.89 1.55 -3.90
CA SER A 108 27.70 2.30 -3.51
C SER A 108 26.64 1.41 -2.88
N GLY A 109 25.68 2.02 -2.20
CA GLY A 109 24.46 1.35 -1.78
C GLY A 109 23.43 1.27 -2.92
N PRO A 110 22.13 1.30 -2.61
CA PRO A 110 21.06 1.34 -3.60
C PRO A 110 21.26 2.47 -4.62
N TYR A 111 21.38 2.11 -5.89
CA TYR A 111 21.71 3.02 -6.99
C TYR A 111 20.58 2.98 -8.03
N PHE A 112 19.70 3.97 -7.99
CA PHE A 112 18.53 4.08 -8.86
C PHE A 112 18.85 4.95 -10.08
N GLY A 113 19.03 4.26 -11.20
CA GLY A 113 19.43 4.82 -12.48
C GLY A 113 20.73 5.59 -12.37
N GLU A 114 20.71 6.86 -12.78
CA GLU A 114 21.77 7.86 -12.53
C GLU A 114 21.17 9.06 -11.79
N SER A 115 20.08 8.83 -11.05
CA SER A 115 19.28 9.92 -10.48
C SER A 115 19.32 9.98 -8.96
N LEU A 116 19.35 8.84 -8.27
CA LEU A 116 19.42 8.80 -6.81
C LEU A 116 20.28 7.63 -6.33
N VAL A 117 21.31 7.91 -5.54
CA VAL A 117 22.14 6.88 -4.89
C VAL A 117 22.12 7.09 -3.40
N LEU A 118 21.78 6.05 -2.66
CA LEU A 118 21.93 6.03 -1.21
C LEU A 118 23.27 5.37 -0.87
N VAL A 119 24.05 5.99 0.02
CA VAL A 119 25.41 5.56 0.36
C VAL A 119 26.32 5.61 -0.87
N ASN A 120 26.58 6.81 -1.39
CA ASN A 120 27.42 6.98 -2.58
C ASN A 120 28.91 6.91 -2.24
N GLY A 121 29.69 6.14 -3.00
CA GLY A 121 31.15 6.07 -2.84
C GLY A 121 31.60 5.60 -1.46
N SER A 122 30.81 4.74 -0.82
CA SER A 122 31.03 4.25 0.54
C SER A 122 31.12 5.36 1.59
N GLN A 123 30.28 6.38 1.42
CA GLN A 123 30.12 7.50 2.35
C GLN A 123 28.65 7.68 2.71
N ALA A 124 28.40 8.32 3.86
CA ALA A 124 27.06 8.69 4.32
C ALA A 124 26.50 9.91 3.56
N VAL A 125 26.47 9.82 2.24
CA VAL A 125 26.01 10.88 1.34
C VAL A 125 25.10 10.33 0.26
N VAL A 126 24.21 11.18 -0.21
CA VAL A 126 23.31 10.93 -1.34
C VAL A 126 23.92 11.55 -2.59
N TYR A 127 23.95 10.80 -3.68
CA TYR A 127 24.08 11.41 -5.00
C TYR A 127 22.70 11.65 -5.58
N SER A 128 22.47 12.82 -6.16
CA SER A 128 21.19 13.23 -6.73
C SER A 128 21.42 13.97 -8.04
N ASN A 129 20.78 13.50 -9.11
CA ASN A 129 20.79 14.13 -10.42
C ASN A 129 19.39 14.07 -11.02
N VAL A 130 18.75 15.22 -11.04
CA VAL A 130 17.34 15.35 -11.44
C VAL A 130 17.19 15.12 -12.93
N GLY A 131 16.21 14.30 -13.32
CA GLY A 131 15.75 14.20 -14.71
C GLY A 131 16.50 13.21 -15.60
N SER A 132 17.50 12.47 -15.10
CA SER A 132 18.18 11.44 -15.92
C SER A 132 17.24 10.30 -16.30
N TYR A 133 16.72 9.55 -15.30
CA TYR A 133 15.78 8.44 -15.51
C TYR A 133 14.59 8.45 -14.55
N TYR A 134 14.55 9.45 -13.67
CA TYR A 134 13.46 9.73 -12.75
C TYR A 134 13.25 11.25 -12.71
N ASN A 135 11.99 11.68 -12.74
CA ASN A 135 11.65 13.10 -12.70
C ASN A 135 11.14 13.48 -11.32
N PHE A 136 11.95 14.19 -10.53
CA PHE A 136 11.60 14.68 -9.18
C PHE A 136 12.26 16.04 -8.92
N SER A 137 11.74 16.79 -7.96
CA SER A 137 12.40 18.00 -7.45
C SER A 137 13.36 17.62 -6.32
N ALA A 138 14.62 18.08 -6.36
CA ALA A 138 15.59 17.83 -5.30
C ALA A 138 15.13 18.38 -3.93
N ALA A 139 14.40 19.49 -3.94
CA ALA A 139 13.80 20.06 -2.74
C ALA A 139 12.71 19.15 -2.16
N ASP A 140 11.85 18.58 -3.02
CA ASP A 140 10.76 17.69 -2.57
C ASP A 140 11.26 16.28 -2.20
N MET A 141 12.35 15.83 -2.83
CA MET A 141 12.92 14.51 -2.59
C MET A 141 13.68 14.47 -1.26
N HIS A 142 14.59 15.43 -1.04
CA HIS A 142 15.54 15.39 0.07
C HIS A 142 15.86 16.78 0.63
N GLY A 143 15.06 17.82 0.34
CA GLY A 143 15.25 19.16 0.91
C GLY A 143 16.56 19.84 0.49
N ASN A 144 17.17 19.43 -0.64
CA ASN A 144 18.54 19.80 -1.02
C ASN A 144 19.63 19.40 0.02
N ASP A 145 19.29 18.55 1.00
CA ASP A 145 20.23 18.03 1.99
C ASP A 145 20.65 16.60 1.61
N LEU A 146 21.86 16.53 1.05
CA LEU A 146 22.47 15.28 0.58
C LEU A 146 23.20 14.50 1.69
N LYS A 147 23.22 14.99 2.93
CA LYS A 147 23.85 14.26 4.04
C LYS A 147 22.92 13.16 4.54
N LEU A 148 23.39 11.93 4.50
CA LEU A 148 22.60 10.78 4.90
C LEU A 148 22.84 10.49 6.39
N THR A 149 21.79 10.52 7.18
CA THR A 149 21.84 10.12 8.60
C THR A 149 21.53 8.65 8.81
N GLU A 150 20.84 8.02 7.85
CA GLU A 150 20.53 6.60 7.88
C GLU A 150 20.18 6.10 6.46
N CYS A 151 20.49 4.84 6.19
CA CYS A 151 19.99 4.10 5.03
C CYS A 151 19.48 2.75 5.50
N GLU A 152 18.25 2.40 5.13
CA GLU A 152 17.62 1.12 5.40
C GLU A 152 17.23 0.44 4.09
N VAL A 153 17.45 -0.86 3.98
CA VAL A 153 17.01 -1.65 2.82
C VAL A 153 16.20 -2.83 3.32
N TYR A 154 15.01 -2.97 2.75
CA TYR A 154 14.03 -3.97 3.10
C TYR A 154 13.81 -4.91 1.92
N GLN A 155 13.80 -6.21 2.17
CA GLN A 155 13.22 -7.16 1.24
C GLN A 155 11.70 -7.07 1.30
N VAL A 156 11.05 -7.13 0.14
CA VAL A 156 9.60 -7.18 0.03
C VAL A 156 9.16 -8.63 -0.06
N GLU A 157 8.49 -9.12 0.99
CA GLU A 157 7.90 -10.45 1.05
C GLU A 157 6.40 -10.41 0.75
N GLY A 158 5.89 -11.41 0.03
CA GLY A 158 4.49 -11.48 -0.40
C GLY A 158 4.38 -11.54 -1.92
N ASP A 159 3.15 -11.58 -2.44
CA ASP A 159 2.89 -11.63 -3.89
C ASP A 159 2.36 -10.26 -4.38
N PRO A 160 3.21 -9.41 -5.00
CA PRO A 160 2.81 -8.09 -5.51
C PRO A 160 1.83 -8.17 -6.69
N HIS A 161 1.64 -9.35 -7.28
CA HIS A 161 0.94 -9.54 -8.55
C HIS A 161 -0.36 -10.35 -8.45
N LYS A 162 -0.57 -11.16 -7.40
CA LYS A 162 -1.80 -11.98 -7.23
C LYS A 162 -3.13 -11.24 -7.23
N TYR A 163 -3.14 -9.93 -7.01
CA TYR A 163 -4.39 -9.15 -6.91
C TYR A 163 -4.70 -8.29 -8.14
N ARG A 164 -3.73 -8.04 -9.05
CA ARG A 164 -4.00 -7.22 -10.25
C ARG A 164 -4.76 -7.97 -11.33
N GLU A 165 -4.62 -9.29 -11.44
CA GLU A 165 -5.41 -10.11 -12.38
C GLU A 165 -6.88 -10.30 -11.93
N ASN A 166 -7.15 -10.24 -10.63
CA ASN A 166 -8.49 -10.52 -10.08
C ASN A 166 -9.48 -9.34 -10.15
N MET A 167 -9.07 -8.19 -10.70
CA MET A 167 -9.95 -7.02 -10.88
C MET A 167 -10.74 -7.06 -12.21
N GLN A 168 -10.46 -8.02 -13.09
CA GLN A 168 -11.09 -8.16 -14.42
C GLN A 168 -12.12 -9.28 -14.51
N THR A 169 -12.32 -10.10 -13.47
CA THR A 169 -13.33 -11.16 -13.47
C THR A 169 -14.55 -10.77 -12.63
N PRO A 170 -15.80 -10.95 -13.13
CA PRO A 170 -17.01 -10.69 -12.37
C PRO A 170 -17.00 -11.41 -11.03
N HIS A 171 -17.41 -10.70 -9.98
CA HIS A 171 -17.38 -10.98 -8.53
C HIS A 171 -17.91 -12.35 -8.01
N ARG A 172 -18.13 -13.36 -8.86
CA ARG A 172 -18.86 -14.57 -8.50
C ARG A 172 -17.98 -15.80 -8.19
N LYS A 173 -16.65 -15.72 -8.32
CA LYS A 173 -15.76 -16.88 -8.08
C LYS A 173 -14.69 -16.69 -7.00
N VAL A 174 -14.59 -15.52 -6.38
CA VAL A 174 -13.52 -15.23 -5.39
C VAL A 174 -13.94 -15.55 -3.95
N PHE A 175 -15.21 -15.85 -3.69
CA PHE A 175 -15.71 -15.96 -2.32
C PHE A 175 -15.44 -17.32 -1.64
N ASP A 176 -14.97 -18.33 -2.36
CA ASP A 176 -14.87 -19.70 -1.83
C ASP A 176 -13.44 -20.17 -1.46
N THR A 177 -12.40 -19.33 -1.56
CA THR A 177 -11.04 -19.88 -1.32
C THR A 177 -10.02 -19.00 -0.59
N LEU A 178 -10.39 -17.81 -0.09
CA LEU A 178 -9.49 -17.04 0.78
C LEU A 178 -10.20 -16.56 2.06
N GLN A 179 -10.05 -17.40 3.09
CA GLN A 179 -9.90 -17.02 4.49
C GLN A 179 -11.06 -16.26 5.16
N THR A 180 -11.97 -17.06 5.71
CA THR A 180 -12.92 -16.72 6.79
C THR A 180 -12.24 -16.28 8.11
N GLN A 181 -10.90 -16.13 8.14
CA GLN A 181 -10.14 -15.81 9.36
C GLN A 181 -9.83 -14.31 9.53
N ASP A 182 -9.73 -13.52 8.47
CA ASP A 182 -9.35 -12.09 8.58
C ASP A 182 -10.52 -11.14 8.89
N PHE A 183 -11.77 -11.56 8.62
CA PHE A 183 -12.95 -10.77 9.00
C PHE A 183 -13.24 -10.82 10.51
N LEU A 184 -12.73 -11.83 11.23
CA LEU A 184 -12.88 -11.92 12.68
C LEU A 184 -11.87 -11.04 13.44
N ALA A 185 -10.78 -10.64 12.80
CA ALA A 185 -9.74 -9.80 13.40
C ALA A 185 -10.11 -8.30 13.48
N VAL A 186 -11.16 -7.86 12.77
CA VAL A 186 -11.71 -6.48 12.88
C VAL A 186 -12.57 -6.32 14.15
N ARG A 187 -12.77 -7.37 14.96
CA ARG A 187 -13.59 -7.31 16.18
C ARG A 187 -12.94 -6.58 17.37
N GLN A 188 -11.72 -6.07 17.25
CA GLN A 188 -11.06 -5.39 18.37
C GLN A 188 -10.56 -4.01 18.00
N GLN A 189 -11.42 -2.99 18.15
CA GLN A 189 -11.00 -1.69 18.71
C GLN A 189 -12.14 -0.67 18.92
N TYR A 190 -13.33 -1.05 19.40
CA TYR A 190 -14.31 -0.05 19.90
C TYR A 190 -15.15 -0.62 21.03
N HIS A 191 -14.71 -0.43 22.29
CA HIS A 191 -15.43 -0.90 23.48
C HIS A 191 -16.52 0.07 24.00
N SER A 192 -17.04 0.98 23.17
CA SER A 192 -18.01 1.98 23.66
C SER A 192 -19.14 2.36 22.70
N VAL A 193 -19.38 1.59 21.63
CA VAL A 193 -20.48 1.89 20.69
C VAL A 193 -21.52 0.77 20.78
N SER A 194 -22.68 1.08 21.37
CA SER A 194 -23.81 0.14 21.51
C SER A 194 -24.59 -0.08 20.21
N GLN A 195 -24.46 0.83 19.24
CA GLN A 195 -25.15 0.78 17.96
C GLN A 195 -24.37 1.54 16.88
N ALA A 196 -24.11 0.92 15.72
CA ALA A 196 -23.57 1.59 14.54
C ALA A 196 -24.68 1.76 13.49
N ARG A 197 -24.87 2.98 12.98
CA ARG A 197 -25.82 3.28 11.89
C ARG A 197 -25.03 3.60 10.64
N VAL A 198 -25.19 2.77 9.62
CA VAL A 198 -24.49 2.89 8.34
C VAL A 198 -25.51 3.19 7.26
N LEU A 199 -25.30 4.29 6.51
CA LEU A 199 -26.15 4.68 5.39
C LEU A 199 -25.42 4.41 4.07
N LEU A 200 -26.01 3.57 3.21
CA LEU A 200 -25.51 3.27 1.88
C LEU A 200 -26.23 4.16 0.85
N ILE A 201 -25.52 5.10 0.22
CA ILE A 201 -26.05 6.01 -0.81
C ILE A 201 -25.44 5.67 -2.17
N GLY A 202 -26.24 5.74 -3.22
CA GLY A 202 -25.79 5.53 -4.59
C GLY A 202 -26.96 5.42 -5.57
N PRO A 203 -26.71 5.52 -6.89
CA PRO A 203 -27.76 5.46 -7.91
C PRO A 203 -28.53 4.13 -7.93
N VAL A 204 -29.70 4.10 -8.58
CA VAL A 204 -30.47 2.87 -8.80
C VAL A 204 -29.60 1.88 -9.58
N GLY A 205 -29.63 0.60 -9.21
CA GLY A 205 -28.80 -0.43 -9.83
C GLY A 205 -27.36 -0.54 -9.31
N ALA A 206 -26.90 0.36 -8.43
CA ALA A 206 -25.53 0.32 -7.86
C ALA A 206 -25.24 -0.88 -6.92
N GLY A 207 -26.17 -1.84 -6.78
CA GLY A 207 -25.95 -3.05 -6.00
C GLY A 207 -26.02 -2.90 -4.47
N LYS A 208 -26.51 -1.78 -3.96
CA LYS A 208 -26.62 -1.50 -2.50
C LYS A 208 -27.38 -2.60 -1.73
N SER A 209 -28.49 -3.09 -2.28
CA SER A 209 -29.30 -4.17 -1.69
C SER A 209 -28.57 -5.52 -1.71
N SER A 210 -27.84 -5.82 -2.78
CA SER A 210 -27.01 -7.02 -2.89
C SER A 210 -25.90 -7.02 -1.84
N PHE A 211 -25.26 -5.88 -1.65
CA PHE A 211 -24.23 -5.68 -0.63
C PHE A 211 -24.77 -5.88 0.78
N PHE A 212 -25.98 -5.37 1.08
CA PHE A 212 -26.64 -5.61 2.37
C PHE A 212 -26.90 -7.10 2.63
N ASN A 213 -27.40 -7.83 1.62
CA ASN A 213 -27.61 -9.27 1.73
C ASN A 213 -26.31 -10.04 1.95
N SER A 214 -25.22 -9.65 1.27
CA SER A 214 -23.89 -10.24 1.47
C SER A 214 -23.39 -10.04 2.91
N ILE A 215 -23.50 -8.82 3.44
CA ILE A 215 -23.12 -8.52 4.82
C ILE A 215 -23.93 -9.35 5.82
N ASN A 216 -25.26 -9.36 5.69
CA ASN A 216 -26.11 -10.13 6.60
C ASN A 216 -25.86 -11.63 6.52
N SER A 217 -25.55 -12.14 5.32
CA SER A 217 -25.24 -13.55 5.15
C SER A 217 -23.95 -13.94 5.87
N VAL A 218 -22.93 -13.08 5.81
CA VAL A 218 -21.66 -13.28 6.52
C VAL A 218 -21.85 -13.22 8.04
N PHE A 219 -22.62 -12.25 8.53
CA PHE A 219 -22.87 -12.13 9.98
C PHE A 219 -23.75 -13.23 10.56
N ARG A 220 -24.66 -13.82 9.77
CA ARG A 220 -25.55 -14.89 10.22
C ARG A 220 -25.03 -16.30 9.89
N GLY A 221 -24.01 -16.42 9.05
CA GLY A 221 -23.44 -17.70 8.63
C GLY A 221 -24.29 -18.47 7.63
N HIS A 222 -25.33 -17.87 7.06
CA HIS A 222 -26.20 -18.48 6.04
C HIS A 222 -26.72 -17.41 5.07
N VAL A 223 -27.05 -17.81 3.83
CA VAL A 223 -27.55 -16.87 2.81
C VAL A 223 -28.85 -16.21 3.27
N THR A 224 -28.92 -14.88 3.17
CA THR A 224 -30.13 -14.10 3.49
C THR A 224 -30.54 -13.19 2.32
N ASN A 225 -31.84 -13.19 2.01
CA ASN A 225 -32.44 -12.31 1.00
C ASN A 225 -33.40 -11.32 1.67
N GLN A 226 -32.89 -10.50 2.59
CA GLN A 226 -33.70 -9.55 3.35
C GLN A 226 -33.94 -8.23 2.58
N ALA A 227 -33.02 -7.84 1.69
CA ALA A 227 -33.24 -6.76 0.74
C ALA A 227 -33.55 -7.34 -0.65
N ILE A 228 -34.56 -6.81 -1.33
CA ILE A 228 -34.84 -7.20 -2.72
C ILE A 228 -33.67 -6.73 -3.60
N ALA A 229 -32.93 -7.68 -4.15
CA ALA A 229 -31.81 -7.46 -5.05
C ALA A 229 -32.19 -7.92 -6.47
N GLY A 230 -32.43 -6.97 -7.37
CA GLY A 230 -32.78 -7.20 -8.76
C GLY A 230 -32.58 -5.92 -9.59
N SER A 231 -32.48 -6.05 -10.92
CA SER A 231 -32.38 -4.91 -11.83
C SER A 231 -33.76 -4.46 -12.29
N SER A 232 -34.12 -3.21 -12.05
CA SER A 232 -35.33 -2.56 -12.58
C SER A 232 -35.03 -1.09 -12.90
N ALA A 233 -35.79 -0.53 -13.84
CA ALA A 233 -35.71 0.88 -14.20
C ALA A 233 -36.21 1.83 -13.08
N THR A 234 -36.94 1.29 -12.09
CA THR A 234 -37.42 2.02 -10.91
C THR A 234 -36.95 1.34 -9.62
N SER A 235 -36.77 2.12 -8.55
CA SER A 235 -36.34 1.60 -7.24
C SER A 235 -37.37 0.59 -6.70
N LEU A 236 -36.97 -0.67 -6.55
CA LEU A 236 -37.85 -1.79 -6.16
C LEU A 236 -38.05 -1.95 -4.64
N THR A 237 -37.53 -1.04 -3.82
CA THR A 237 -37.58 -1.21 -2.36
C THR A 237 -38.60 -0.25 -1.76
N THR A 238 -39.86 -0.69 -1.67
CA THR A 238 -40.97 0.07 -1.03
C THR A 238 -41.32 -0.41 0.38
N GLN A 239 -40.70 -1.49 0.87
CA GLN A 239 -40.98 -2.02 2.21
C GLN A 239 -39.80 -1.86 3.15
N VAL A 240 -40.09 -1.23 4.29
CA VAL A 240 -39.23 -1.12 5.45
C VAL A 240 -39.57 -2.29 6.37
N SER A 241 -38.66 -3.25 6.52
CA SER A 241 -38.83 -4.33 7.48
C SER A 241 -37.95 -4.06 8.70
N SER A 242 -38.56 -3.72 9.83
CA SER A 242 -37.93 -3.80 11.15
C SER A 242 -38.16 -5.21 11.71
N CYS A 243 -37.12 -5.81 12.31
CA CYS A 243 -37.25 -7.06 13.06
C CYS A 243 -36.79 -6.84 14.50
N GLU A 244 -37.67 -7.16 15.46
CA GLU A 244 -37.36 -7.27 16.88
C GLU A 244 -37.48 -8.73 17.35
N GLY A 245 -36.52 -9.16 18.19
CA GLY A 245 -36.55 -10.40 18.97
C GLY A 245 -35.24 -11.21 18.89
N LEU A 246 -34.52 -11.58 19.96
CA LEU A 246 -34.39 -11.10 21.34
C LEU A 246 -33.08 -11.71 21.93
N LYS A 247 -32.34 -10.91 22.71
CA LYS A 247 -31.28 -11.26 23.71
C LYS A 247 -29.88 -11.69 23.23
N GLN A 248 -29.26 -10.83 22.42
CA GLN A 248 -27.99 -10.14 22.71
C GLN A 248 -27.98 -8.93 21.76
N SER A 249 -28.72 -7.90 22.18
CA SER A 249 -29.42 -7.00 21.26
C SER A 249 -28.54 -5.89 20.69
N VAL A 250 -27.99 -6.11 19.48
CA VAL A 250 -27.74 -4.99 18.56
C VAL A 250 -29.10 -4.63 17.96
N HIS A 251 -29.74 -3.61 18.52
CA HIS A 251 -30.94 -3.03 17.91
C HIS A 251 -30.54 -2.38 16.59
N ILE A 252 -31.14 -2.80 15.48
CA ILE A 252 -31.04 -2.12 14.19
C ILE A 252 -32.44 -1.63 13.88
N SER A 253 -32.66 -0.33 14.02
CA SER A 253 -33.89 0.35 13.63
C SER A 253 -33.60 1.26 12.45
N THR A 254 -34.43 1.15 11.41
CA THR A 254 -34.29 1.89 10.16
C THR A 254 -35.52 2.76 9.96
N SER A 255 -35.32 4.06 9.72
CA SER A 255 -36.37 5.00 9.32
C SER A 255 -36.06 5.54 7.93
N TYR A 256 -37.06 5.62 7.06
CA TYR A 256 -36.97 6.25 5.75
C TYR A 256 -37.88 7.48 5.72
N GLN A 257 -37.36 8.60 5.21
CA GLN A 257 -38.15 9.77 4.87
C GLN A 257 -37.98 10.01 3.37
N CYS A 258 -39.08 9.96 2.63
CA CYS A 258 -39.12 10.25 1.20
C CYS A 258 -39.57 11.70 1.04
N ASN A 259 -38.66 12.61 0.73
CA ASN A 259 -39.05 13.95 0.29
C ASN A 259 -39.27 13.90 -1.22
N ASN A 260 -40.55 13.81 -1.62
CA ASN A 260 -40.98 14.22 -2.94
C ASN A 260 -40.91 15.74 -2.99
N VAL A 261 -40.01 16.28 -3.80
CA VAL A 261 -40.17 17.65 -4.31
C VAL A 261 -40.22 17.52 -5.83
N GLN A 262 -41.45 17.56 -6.36
CA GLN A 262 -41.71 17.97 -7.73
C GLN A 262 -41.71 19.49 -7.78
N PHE A 263 -40.99 20.08 -8.74
CA PHE A 263 -41.57 20.87 -9.82
C PHE A 263 -40.71 20.68 -11.07
#